data_AF-A0AAW6MCK8-F1
#
_entry.id   AF-A0AAW6MCK8-F1
#
_cell.length_a   1.000
_cell.length_b   1.000
_cell.length_c   1.000
_cell.angle_alpha   90.00
_cell.angle_beta   90.00
_cell.angle_gamma   90.00
#
_symmetry.space_group_name_H-M   'P 1'
#
loop_
_entity.id
_entity.type
_entity.pdbx_description
1 polymer ?
#
loop_
_entity_poly.entity_id
_entity_poly.type
_entity_poly.pdbx_seq_one_letter_code
_entity_poly.pdbx_strand_id
1 'polypeptide(L)'
;IKPVFVDIDPETCNIDPEKIEDAITPRTTAIMPVHVYGKPSDTDRIQAIADKYGLKVIYDAAHAFGVKVNGESILIAGDISTLSFHATKVYNTIEGGALVCHD
;
A
#
# COMPACT_ATOMS: atom_id res chain seq x y z
N ILE A 1 8.46 12.17 11.11
CA ILE A 1 7.24 11.97 10.29
C ILE A 1 6.02 11.99 11.21
N LYS A 2 4.88 12.54 10.78
CA LYS A 2 3.61 12.58 11.52
C LYS A 2 2.52 11.89 10.69
N PRO A 3 1.86 10.82 11.19
CA PRO A 3 0.74 10.20 10.50
C PRO A 3 -0.42 11.18 10.32
N VAL A 4 -1.05 11.13 9.14
CA VAL A 4 -2.34 11.77 8.85
C VAL A 4 -3.26 10.65 8.38
N PHE A 5 -4.37 10.45 9.09
CA PHE A 5 -5.29 9.35 8.80
C PHE A 5 -6.26 9.76 7.69
N VAL A 6 -6.45 8.84 6.76
CA VAL A 6 -7.48 8.89 5.72
C VAL A 6 -8.42 7.74 6.00
N ASP A 7 -9.71 8.00 5.82
CA ASP A 7 -10.75 7.00 6.07
C ASP A 7 -10.73 5.90 4.99
N ILE A 8 -11.33 4.76 5.31
CA ILE A 8 -11.37 3.59 4.42
C ILE A 8 -12.60 3.62 3.51
N ASP A 9 -12.53 2.85 2.43
CA ASP A 9 -13.71 2.38 1.71
C ASP A 9 -14.30 1.18 2.47
N PRO A 10 -15.57 1.24 2.90
CA PRO A 10 -16.20 0.20 3.71
C PRO A 10 -16.32 -1.16 3.00
N GLU A 11 -16.32 -1.19 1.65
CA GLU A 11 -16.44 -2.43 0.87
C GLU A 11 -15.09 -3.15 0.71
N THR A 12 -13.99 -2.38 0.72
CA THR A 12 -12.64 -2.92 0.51
C THR A 12 -11.81 -2.99 1.79
N CYS A 13 -12.18 -2.22 2.80
CA CYS A 13 -11.39 -1.93 4.00
C CYS A 13 -10.04 -1.27 3.72
N ASN A 14 -9.74 -0.95 2.46
CA ASN A 14 -8.54 -0.24 2.07
C ASN A 14 -8.76 1.27 2.20
N ILE A 15 -7.68 2.04 2.23
CA ILE A 15 -7.74 3.50 2.17
C ILE A 15 -8.59 3.95 0.97
N ASP A 16 -9.53 4.88 1.20
CA ASP A 16 -10.40 5.42 0.14
C ASP A 16 -9.62 6.48 -0.67
N PRO A 17 -9.33 6.23 -1.96
CA PRO A 17 -8.59 7.18 -2.79
C PRO A 17 -9.26 8.54 -2.91
N GLU A 18 -10.60 8.60 -2.87
CA GLU A 18 -11.36 9.84 -3.01
C GLU A 18 -11.22 10.76 -1.81
N LYS A 19 -10.73 10.24 -0.67
CA LYS A 19 -10.48 11.01 0.57
C LYS A 19 -9.01 11.38 0.76
N ILE A 20 -8.10 10.92 -0.09
CA ILE A 20 -6.65 11.15 0.09
C ILE A 20 -6.31 12.62 -0.12
N GLU A 21 -6.81 13.25 -1.20
CA GLU A 21 -6.43 14.61 -1.57
C GLU A 21 -6.80 15.63 -0.48
N ASP A 22 -7.93 15.43 0.22
CA ASP A 22 -8.39 16.27 1.33
C ASP A 22 -7.45 16.23 2.55
N ALA A 23 -6.67 15.15 2.69
CA ALA A 23 -5.70 15.00 3.77
C ALA A 23 -4.30 15.51 3.41
N ILE A 24 -4.06 15.87 2.15
CA ILE A 24 -2.75 16.36 1.69
C ILE A 24 -2.50 17.78 2.22
N THR A 25 -1.29 18.00 2.72
CA THR A 25 -0.79 19.30 3.18
C THR A 25 0.61 19.55 2.60
N PRO A 26 1.15 20.78 2.68
CA PRO A 26 2.54 21.04 2.31
C PRO A 26 3.59 20.25 3.11
N ARG A 27 3.19 19.56 4.19
CA ARG A 27 4.07 18.70 4.99
C ARG A 27 3.90 17.20 4.66
N THR A 28 2.99 16.84 3.77
CA THR A 28 2.78 15.44 3.37
C THR A 28 3.98 14.97 2.57
N THR A 29 4.56 13.83 2.94
CA THR A 29 5.78 13.29 2.32
C THR A 29 5.56 11.98 1.57
N ALA A 30 4.53 11.23 1.93
CA ALA A 30 4.21 9.94 1.32
C ALA A 30 2.74 9.56 1.58
N ILE A 31 2.24 8.63 0.78
CA ILE A 31 0.99 7.90 0.98
C ILE A 31 1.37 6.46 1.35
N MET A 32 0.75 5.92 2.41
CA MET A 32 1.04 4.57 2.89
C MET A 32 -0.23 3.69 2.89
N PRO A 33 -0.66 3.20 1.72
CA PRO A 33 -1.79 2.29 1.61
C PRO A 33 -1.46 0.89 2.16
N VAL A 34 -2.50 0.17 2.59
CA VAL A 34 -2.42 -1.22 3.05
C VAL A 34 -3.28 -2.08 2.14
N HIS A 35 -2.76 -3.23 1.71
CA HIS A 35 -3.57 -4.27 1.05
C HIS A 35 -4.28 -5.13 2.10
N VAL A 36 -5.35 -4.58 2.68
CA VAL A 36 -6.04 -5.16 3.84
C VAL A 36 -6.59 -6.54 3.48
N TYR A 37 -6.28 -7.52 4.33
CA TYR A 37 -6.62 -8.95 4.14
C TYR A 37 -6.22 -9.53 2.78
N GLY A 38 -5.19 -8.97 2.12
CA GLY A 38 -4.74 -9.40 0.80
C GLY A 38 -5.63 -8.89 -0.34
N LYS A 39 -6.63 -8.04 -0.05
CA LYS A 39 -7.43 -7.36 -1.07
C LYS A 39 -6.60 -6.22 -1.68
N PRO A 40 -6.34 -6.22 -2.99
CA PRO A 40 -5.60 -5.14 -3.64
C PRO A 40 -6.25 -3.77 -3.38
N SER A 41 -5.43 -2.78 -3.06
CA SER A 41 -5.85 -1.38 -3.05
C SER A 41 -5.96 -0.88 -4.49
N ASP A 42 -6.62 0.26 -4.70
CA ASP A 42 -6.68 0.89 -6.02
C ASP A 42 -5.33 1.55 -6.36
N THR A 43 -4.38 0.73 -6.83
CA THR A 43 -3.00 1.14 -7.05
C THR A 43 -2.87 2.23 -8.10
N ASP A 44 -3.71 2.19 -9.12
CA ASP A 44 -3.69 3.13 -10.24
C ASP A 44 -4.14 4.51 -9.77
N ARG A 45 -5.24 4.58 -9.02
CA ARG A 45 -5.76 5.85 -8.48
C ARG A 45 -4.82 6.45 -7.46
N ILE A 46 -4.26 5.64 -6.56
CA ILE A 46 -3.29 6.09 -5.55
C ILE A 46 -2.02 6.61 -6.22
N GLN A 47 -1.50 5.91 -7.24
CA GLN A 47 -0.31 6.36 -7.97
C GLN A 47 -0.56 7.69 -8.69
N ALA A 48 -1.73 7.85 -9.34
CA ALA A 48 -2.08 9.10 -10.00
C ALA A 48 -2.14 10.30 -9.03
N ILE A 49 -2.64 10.10 -7.81
CA ILE A 49 -2.62 11.12 -6.76
C ILE A 49 -1.18 11.41 -6.32
N ALA A 50 -0.37 10.37 -6.10
CA ALA A 50 1.01 10.53 -5.71
C ALA A 50 1.82 11.34 -6.74
N ASP A 51 1.68 11.01 -8.02
CA ASP A 51 2.35 11.70 -9.13
C ASP A 51 1.93 13.17 -9.21
N LYS A 52 0.63 13.46 -9.05
CA LYS A 52 0.09 14.83 -9.06
C LYS A 52 0.73 15.72 -8.00
N TYR A 53 1.02 15.18 -6.82
CA TYR A 53 1.57 15.92 -5.69
C TYR A 53 3.07 15.69 -5.44
N GLY A 54 3.73 14.87 -6.27
CA GLY A 54 5.14 14.49 -6.09
C GLY A 54 5.40 13.71 -4.79
N LEU A 55 4.45 12.88 -4.37
CA LEU A 55 4.53 12.08 -3.16
C LEU A 55 5.08 10.68 -3.44
N LYS A 56 5.73 10.09 -2.44
CA LYS A 56 6.13 8.68 -2.45
C LYS A 56 4.97 7.76 -2.08
N VAL A 57 4.92 6.55 -2.61
CA VAL A 57 3.93 5.53 -2.26
C VAL A 57 4.62 4.31 -1.68
N ILE A 58 4.28 3.97 -0.44
CA ILE A 58 4.84 2.82 0.27
C ILE A 58 3.70 1.90 0.66
N TYR A 59 3.58 0.73 0.03
CA TYR A 59 2.55 -0.23 0.34
C TYR A 59 2.93 -1.10 1.54
N ASP A 60 2.02 -1.20 2.51
CA ASP A 60 1.99 -2.35 3.42
C ASP A 60 1.27 -3.50 2.71
N ALA A 61 2.07 -4.44 2.23
CA ALA A 61 1.64 -5.63 1.53
C ALA A 61 1.78 -6.89 2.42
N ALA A 62 1.80 -6.74 3.76
CA ALA A 62 2.02 -7.85 4.68
C ALA A 62 1.02 -9.01 4.54
N HIS A 63 -0.18 -8.76 4.02
CA HIS A 63 -1.20 -9.78 3.74
C HIS A 63 -1.28 -10.20 2.26
N ALA A 64 -0.46 -9.62 1.39
CA ALA A 64 -0.62 -9.70 -0.06
C ALA A 64 0.46 -10.56 -0.74
N PHE A 65 1.18 -11.41 0.00
CA PHE A 65 2.12 -12.35 -0.60
C PHE A 65 1.40 -13.26 -1.60
N GLY A 66 1.86 -13.27 -2.85
CA GLY A 66 1.29 -14.07 -3.93
C GLY A 66 0.01 -13.51 -4.57
N VAL A 67 -0.50 -12.36 -4.10
CA VAL A 67 -1.66 -11.70 -4.71
C VAL A 67 -1.27 -11.11 -6.06
N LYS A 68 -2.15 -11.31 -7.06
CA LYS A 68 -1.97 -10.81 -8.42
C LYS A 68 -3.17 -10.03 -8.91
N VAL A 69 -2.91 -8.99 -9.70
CA VAL A 69 -3.90 -8.24 -10.47
C VAL A 69 -3.48 -8.31 -11.94
N ASN A 70 -4.40 -8.71 -12.82
CA ASN A 70 -4.13 -8.84 -14.26
C ASN A 70 -2.90 -9.71 -14.62
N GLY A 71 -2.60 -10.73 -13.80
CA GLY A 71 -1.46 -11.64 -14.01
C GLY A 71 -0.14 -11.17 -13.39
N GLU A 72 -0.08 -9.94 -12.89
CA GLU A 72 1.10 -9.32 -12.30
C GLU A 72 1.01 -9.28 -10.76
N SER A 73 2.16 -9.39 -10.09
CA SER A 73 2.22 -9.33 -8.62
C SER A 73 1.84 -7.94 -8.12
N ILE A 74 0.96 -7.85 -7.12
CA ILE A 74 0.59 -6.55 -6.55
C ILE A 74 1.78 -5.84 -5.88
N LEU A 75 2.82 -6.59 -5.52
CA LEU A 75 4.05 -6.09 -4.91
C LEU A 75 4.88 -5.20 -5.86
N ILE A 76 4.50 -5.11 -7.14
CA ILE A 76 5.11 -4.19 -8.10
C ILE A 76 4.67 -2.73 -7.86
N ALA A 77 3.59 -2.51 -7.11
CA ALA A 77 3.00 -1.19 -6.94
C ALA A 77 3.82 -0.28 -6.01
N GLY A 78 3.79 1.03 -6.32
CA GLY A 78 4.44 2.08 -5.55
C GLY A 78 5.96 2.10 -5.66
N ASP A 79 6.60 2.95 -4.85
CA ASP A 79 8.06 2.99 -4.75
C ASP A 79 8.61 1.76 -4.00
N ILE A 80 7.89 1.32 -2.96
CA ILE A 80 8.25 0.17 -2.13
C ILE A 80 6.97 -0.57 -1.71
N SER A 81 7.00 -1.90 -1.77
CA SER A 81 6.03 -2.78 -1.12
C SER A 81 6.70 -3.61 -0.02
N THR A 82 6.09 -3.62 1.17
CA THR A 82 6.64 -4.31 2.34
C THR A 82 5.88 -5.62 2.63
N LEU A 83 6.62 -6.69 2.92
CA LEU A 83 6.09 -8.01 3.23
C LEU A 83 6.38 -8.38 4.69
N SER A 84 5.49 -9.19 5.26
CA SER A 84 5.69 -9.83 6.56
C SER A 84 5.65 -11.35 6.39
N PHE A 85 6.55 -12.04 7.09
CA PHE A 85 6.67 -13.49 7.14
C PHE A 85 6.49 -14.03 8.57
N HIS A 86 5.76 -13.28 9.42
CA HIS A 86 5.36 -13.74 10.74
C HIS A 86 4.54 -15.04 10.65
N ALA A 87 4.59 -15.88 11.68
CA ALA A 87 4.00 -17.22 11.74
C ALA A 87 2.50 -17.30 11.34
N THR A 88 1.75 -16.20 11.47
CA THR A 88 0.33 -16.12 11.12
C THR A 88 0.05 -15.69 9.68
N LYS A 89 1.08 -15.34 8.91
CA LYS A 89 0.94 -14.92 7.50
C LYS A 89 0.81 -16.13 6.59
N VAL A 90 0.13 -15.93 5.44
CA VAL A 90 -0.13 -16.98 4.43
C VAL A 90 1.15 -17.65 3.92
N TYR A 91 2.24 -16.88 3.86
CA TYR A 91 3.61 -17.36 3.66
C TYR A 91 4.45 -16.86 4.83
N ASN A 92 5.19 -17.75 5.48
CA ASN A 92 5.91 -17.40 6.71
C ASN A 92 7.24 -18.14 6.86
N THR A 93 8.10 -17.57 7.70
CA THR A 93 9.42 -18.08 8.10
C THR A 93 9.55 -18.07 9.62
N ILE A 94 8.42 -18.25 10.33
CA ILE A 94 8.22 -17.95 11.76
C ILE A 94 8.28 -16.44 12.03
N GLU A 95 9.39 -15.80 11.70
CA GLU A 95 9.56 -14.34 11.72
C GLU A 95 10.28 -13.90 10.45
N GLY A 96 10.03 -12.67 10.02
CA GLY A 96 10.73 -12.07 8.90
C GLY A 96 9.91 -11.05 8.13
N GLY A 97 10.54 -10.47 7.12
CA GLY A 97 9.92 -9.56 6.17
C GLY A 97 10.83 -9.29 4.98
N ALA A 98 10.31 -8.58 3.99
CA ALA A 98 11.06 -8.18 2.81
C ALA A 98 10.56 -6.83 2.28
N LEU A 99 11.39 -6.18 1.48
CA LEU A 99 11.04 -5.01 0.69
C LEU A 99 11.14 -5.40 -0.78
N VAL A 100 10.10 -5.08 -1.55
CA VAL A 100 10.10 -5.17 -3.01
C VAL A 100 10.11 -3.74 -3.53
N CYS A 101 11.10 -3.42 -4.35
CA CYS A 101 11.27 -2.12 -4.97
C CYS A 101 11.94 -2.29 -6.34
N HIS A 102 11.77 -1.30 -7.20
CA HIS A 102 12.43 -1.24 -8.50
C HIS A 102 13.77 -0.51 -8.35
N ASP A 103 14.71 -0.81 -9.24
CA ASP A 103 16.00 -0.12 -9.33
C ASP A 103 15.84 1.34 -9.82
#